data_AF-A0ABD5R588-F1
#
_entry.id   AF-A0ABD5R588-F1
#
_cell.length_a   1.000
_cell.length_b   1.000
_cell.length_c   1.000
_cell.angle_alpha   90.00
_cell.angle_beta   90.00
_cell.angle_gamma   90.00
#
_symmetry.space_group_name_H-M   'P 1'
#
loop_
_entity.id
_entity.type
_entity.pdbx_description
1 polymer ?
#
loop_
_entity_poly.entity_id
_entity_poly.type
_entity_poly.pdbx_seq_one_letter_code
_entity_poly.pdbx_strand_id
1 'polypeptide(L)'
;MADTKNDREKQASSEEQRQREITEAPVRAEEVEPSDDTEDVPDETRREDSGSPDSSRRCHRRGCDKPATFKVLERYQEETGHGAVEATAVLCQEHTDDESPTNLDLAYEDYVFRVTPLPSMSETDTA
;
A
#
# COMPACT_ATOMS: atom_id res chain seq x y z
N MET A 1 36.05 59.27 10.00
CA MET A 1 35.53 58.02 9.40
C MET A 1 34.02 58.04 9.55
N ALA A 2 33.29 57.68 8.50
CA ALA A 2 31.88 57.99 8.29
C ALA A 2 30.89 57.08 9.03
N ASP A 3 29.76 57.68 9.37
CA ASP A 3 28.51 57.15 9.93
C ASP A 3 27.80 56.17 9.00
N THR A 4 27.37 55.01 9.52
CA THR A 4 26.08 54.34 9.19
C THR A 4 25.93 53.04 10.00
N LYS A 5 25.15 53.05 11.07
CA LYS A 5 24.51 51.84 11.62
C LYS A 5 23.10 52.20 12.07
N ASN A 6 22.28 52.56 11.10
CA ASN A 6 20.86 52.79 11.26
C ASN A 6 20.12 51.52 10.83
N ASP A 7 20.18 50.47 11.65
CA ASP A 7 19.57 49.16 11.34
C ASP A 7 18.99 48.51 12.60
N ARG A 8 18.19 49.28 13.36
CA ARG A 8 17.50 48.76 14.56
C ARG A 8 15.99 49.00 14.61
N GLU A 9 15.40 49.72 13.66
CA GLU A 9 13.98 50.12 13.75
C GLU A 9 12.99 49.21 12.99
N LYS A 10 13.40 48.02 12.54
CA LYS A 10 12.54 47.13 11.71
C LYS A 10 12.09 45.83 12.39
N GLN A 11 11.75 45.85 13.68
CA GLN A 11 11.25 44.63 14.36
C GLN A 11 9.84 44.72 14.96
N ALA A 12 9.01 45.71 14.62
CA ALA A 12 7.74 45.96 15.33
C ALA A 12 6.44 45.88 14.50
N SER A 13 6.40 45.31 13.28
CA SER A 13 5.14 45.32 12.48
C SER A 13 4.77 44.04 11.73
N SER A 14 5.28 42.87 12.12
CA SER A 14 5.01 41.63 11.38
C SER A 14 4.31 40.53 12.18
N GLU A 15 3.65 40.85 13.29
CA GLU A 15 2.95 39.85 14.12
C GLU A 15 1.41 39.95 14.07
N GLU A 16 0.85 41.04 13.54
CA GLU A 16 -0.60 41.27 13.61
C GLU A 16 -1.39 40.84 12.36
N GLN A 17 -0.71 40.44 11.28
CA GLN A 17 -1.34 39.98 10.04
C GLN A 17 -1.54 38.47 9.93
N ARG A 18 -1.15 37.69 10.96
CA ARG A 18 -1.21 36.22 10.91
C ARG A 18 -2.27 35.58 11.81
N GLN A 19 -3.33 36.32 12.14
CA GLN A 19 -4.38 35.89 13.10
C GLN A 19 -5.81 35.98 12.53
N ARG A 20 -6.01 36.22 11.23
CA ARG A 20 -7.36 36.44 10.65
C ARG A 20 -7.70 35.61 9.41
N GLU A 21 -7.19 34.39 9.31
CA GLU A 21 -7.49 33.53 8.15
C GLU A 21 -7.76 32.06 8.55
N ILE A 22 -8.49 31.83 9.65
CA ILE A 22 -8.94 30.46 10.05
C ILE A 22 -10.40 30.47 10.56
N THR A 23 -11.26 31.38 10.10
CA THR A 23 -12.71 31.33 10.41
C THR A 23 -13.54 31.18 9.15
N GLU A 24 -13.11 30.32 8.24
CA GLU A 24 -13.84 29.99 7.04
C GLU A 24 -13.96 28.48 6.96
N ALA A 25 -14.79 27.91 7.84
CA ALA A 25 -15.28 26.56 7.64
C ALA A 25 -16.21 26.58 6.42
N PRO A 26 -15.88 25.93 5.29
CA PRO A 26 -16.85 25.75 4.24
C PRO A 26 -18.00 24.93 4.84
N VAL A 27 -19.17 25.56 4.94
CA VAL A 27 -20.44 24.86 5.09
C VAL A 27 -20.50 23.84 3.96
N ARG A 28 -20.32 22.57 4.33
CA ARG A 28 -20.59 21.45 3.42
C ARG A 28 -22.06 21.55 3.06
N ALA A 29 -22.30 22.10 1.88
CA ALA A 29 -23.62 22.23 1.30
C ALA A 29 -24.27 20.84 1.29
N GLU A 30 -25.42 20.78 1.97
CA GLU A 30 -26.54 19.86 1.78
C GLU A 30 -26.23 18.64 0.92
N GLU A 31 -26.07 17.50 1.59
CA GLU A 31 -26.18 16.19 0.94
C GLU A 31 -27.64 16.03 0.51
N VAL A 32 -27.95 16.41 -0.73
CA VAL A 32 -29.12 15.90 -1.43
C VAL A 32 -28.89 14.40 -1.57
N GLU A 33 -29.56 13.62 -0.74
CA GLU A 33 -29.70 12.18 -0.91
C GLU A 33 -30.41 11.97 -2.27
N PRO A 34 -29.76 11.40 -3.30
CA PRO A 34 -30.48 11.01 -4.49
C PRO A 34 -31.41 9.86 -4.10
N SER A 35 -32.72 10.05 -4.33
CA SER A 35 -33.73 9.02 -4.13
C SER A 35 -33.31 7.71 -4.80
N ASP A 36 -33.35 6.65 -4.00
CA ASP A 36 -33.21 5.24 -4.38
C ASP A 36 -34.33 4.85 -5.37
N ASP A 37 -34.13 5.21 -6.64
CA ASP A 37 -34.92 4.73 -7.78
C ASP A 37 -33.99 4.74 -9.00
N THR A 38 -33.01 3.85 -8.97
CA THR A 38 -32.34 3.41 -10.19
C THR A 38 -32.15 1.92 -10.02
N GLU A 39 -33.05 1.20 -10.67
CA GLU A 39 -33.08 -0.24 -10.76
C GLU A 39 -31.69 -0.81 -11.02
N ASP A 40 -31.39 -1.88 -10.29
CA ASP A 40 -30.41 -2.94 -10.54
C ASP A 40 -29.83 -2.89 -11.96
N VAL A 41 -28.82 -2.04 -12.15
CA VAL A 41 -27.81 -2.29 -13.17
C VAL A 41 -26.73 -3.07 -12.44
N PRO A 42 -26.55 -4.38 -12.70
CA PRO A 42 -25.29 -4.99 -12.33
C PRO A 42 -24.22 -4.14 -12.97
N ASP A 43 -23.36 -3.58 -12.12
CA ASP A 43 -22.16 -2.90 -12.48
C ASP A 43 -21.27 -3.87 -13.26
N GLU A 44 -21.56 -4.04 -14.54
CA GLU A 44 -20.68 -4.58 -15.58
C GLU A 44 -19.59 -3.54 -15.90
N THR A 45 -19.24 -2.67 -14.94
CA THR A 45 -17.94 -2.00 -14.86
C THR A 45 -17.17 -2.39 -13.60
N ARG A 46 -17.44 -3.60 -13.06
CA ARG A 46 -16.37 -4.42 -12.50
C ARG A 46 -15.29 -4.42 -13.56
N ARG A 47 -14.29 -3.54 -13.40
CA ARG A 47 -13.04 -3.59 -14.13
C ARG A 47 -12.71 -5.06 -14.13
N GLU A 48 -12.80 -5.67 -15.30
CA GLU A 48 -12.33 -7.02 -15.48
C GLU A 48 -10.92 -6.94 -14.96
N ASP A 49 -10.72 -7.48 -13.75
CA ASP A 49 -9.43 -7.70 -13.17
C ASP A 49 -8.79 -8.65 -14.15
N SER A 50 -8.20 -8.06 -15.18
CA SER A 50 -7.50 -8.72 -16.25
C SER A 50 -6.13 -9.12 -15.71
N GLY A 51 -6.07 -9.48 -14.43
CA GLY A 51 -5.19 -10.53 -13.98
C GLY A 51 -5.68 -11.82 -14.61
N SER A 52 -5.32 -12.05 -15.87
CA SER A 52 -5.34 -13.42 -16.41
C SER A 52 -4.78 -14.37 -15.34
N PRO A 53 -5.24 -15.62 -15.23
CA PRO A 53 -4.63 -16.61 -14.35
C PRO A 53 -3.12 -16.77 -14.62
N ASP A 54 -2.64 -16.31 -15.78
CA ASP A 54 -1.23 -16.14 -16.11
C ASP A 54 -0.54 -14.96 -15.39
N SER A 55 -1.21 -13.84 -15.17
CA SER A 55 -0.69 -12.68 -14.41
C SER A 55 -0.52 -13.01 -12.93
N SER A 56 -1.43 -13.79 -12.34
CA SER A 56 -1.29 -14.33 -10.98
C SER A 56 -0.24 -15.45 -10.88
N ARG A 57 0.28 -15.93 -12.02
CA ARG A 57 1.40 -16.86 -12.12
C ARG A 57 2.68 -16.21 -12.62
N ARG A 58 2.75 -14.87 -12.75
CA ARG A 58 4.03 -14.18 -12.97
C ARG A 58 4.71 -13.92 -11.65
N CYS A 59 6.04 -13.85 -11.69
CA CYS A 59 6.81 -13.41 -10.55
C CYS A 59 6.33 -12.03 -10.08
N HIS A 60 6.08 -11.89 -8.79
CA HIS A 60 5.64 -10.63 -8.18
C HIS A 60 6.72 -9.54 -8.20
N ARG A 61 7.98 -9.90 -8.48
CA ARG A 61 9.08 -8.94 -8.54
C ARG A 61 8.88 -7.98 -9.71
N ARG A 62 8.98 -6.68 -9.42
CA ARG A 62 8.84 -5.63 -10.45
C ARG A 62 9.84 -5.84 -11.58
N GLY A 63 9.36 -5.81 -12.82
CA GLY A 63 10.18 -6.01 -14.02
C GLY A 63 10.58 -7.48 -14.27
N CYS A 64 9.95 -8.44 -13.59
CA CYS A 64 10.15 -9.86 -13.85
C CYS A 64 8.90 -10.49 -14.48
N ASP A 65 8.98 -10.88 -15.74
CA ASP A 65 7.91 -11.60 -16.45
C ASP A 65 8.08 -13.14 -16.41
N LYS A 66 9.05 -13.65 -15.64
CA LYS A 66 9.25 -15.09 -15.48
C LYS A 66 8.04 -15.72 -14.77
N PRO A 67 7.69 -16.98 -15.08
CA PRO A 67 6.64 -17.68 -14.37
C PRO A 67 7.05 -17.89 -12.91
N ALA A 68 6.11 -17.66 -12.00
CA ALA A 68 6.23 -18.01 -10.61
C ALA A 68 6.18 -19.53 -10.45
N THR A 69 7.12 -20.05 -9.67
CA THR A 69 7.26 -21.48 -9.37
C THR A 69 7.00 -21.75 -7.89
N PHE A 70 7.17 -20.73 -7.04
CA PHE A 70 7.03 -20.85 -5.60
C PHE A 70 6.07 -19.79 -5.06
N LYS A 71 5.42 -20.12 -3.96
CA LYS A 71 4.69 -19.22 -3.08
C LYS A 71 5.48 -19.08 -1.78
N VAL A 72 5.91 -17.87 -1.48
CA VAL A 72 6.56 -17.48 -0.24
C VAL A 72 5.50 -16.87 0.67
N LEU A 73 5.42 -17.35 1.91
CA LEU A 73 4.56 -16.83 2.95
C LEU A 73 5.42 -16.47 4.17
N GLU A 74 5.27 -15.25 4.66
CA GLU A 74 5.89 -14.78 5.90
C GLU A 74 4.80 -14.26 6.85
N ARG A 75 4.72 -14.84 8.04
CA ARG A 75 3.84 -14.40 9.13
C ARG A 75 4.69 -13.70 10.19
N TYR A 76 4.48 -12.41 10.39
CA TYR A 76 5.24 -11.56 11.31
C TYR A 76 4.33 -10.68 12.16
N GLN A 77 4.83 -10.17 13.29
CA GLN A 77 4.10 -9.23 14.14
C GLN A 77 4.27 -7.81 13.57
N GLU A 78 3.16 -7.10 13.31
CA GLU A 78 3.25 -5.70 12.90
C GLU A 78 3.68 -4.79 14.06
N GLU A 79 4.55 -3.84 13.75
CA GLU A 79 5.10 -2.85 14.70
C GLU A 79 4.05 -1.85 15.21
N THR A 80 2.97 -1.68 14.47
CA THR A 80 1.83 -0.81 14.81
C THR A 80 0.93 -1.41 15.89
N GLY A 81 1.18 -2.67 16.28
CA GLY A 81 0.41 -3.36 17.32
C GLY A 81 -0.94 -3.90 16.84
N HIS A 82 -1.18 -3.96 15.52
CA HIS A 82 -2.41 -4.52 14.95
C HIS A 82 -2.47 -6.06 14.99
N GLY A 83 -1.38 -6.73 15.36
CA GLY A 83 -1.33 -8.19 15.49
C GLY A 83 -0.35 -8.84 14.51
N ALA A 84 -0.46 -10.15 14.38
CA ALA A 84 0.27 -10.91 13.38
C ALA A 84 -0.34 -10.71 11.98
N VAL A 85 0.49 -10.43 11.00
CA VAL A 85 0.12 -10.31 9.58
C VAL A 85 0.82 -11.37 8.76
N GLU A 86 0.11 -11.88 7.75
CA GLU A 86 0.62 -12.82 6.76
C GLU A 86 0.85 -12.09 5.43
N ALA A 87 2.11 -11.97 5.03
CA ALA A 87 2.51 -11.54 3.70
C ALA A 87 2.69 -12.77 2.81
N THR A 88 2.16 -12.70 1.58
CA THR A 88 2.28 -13.78 0.59
C THR A 88 2.73 -13.20 -0.75
N ALA A 89 3.73 -13.83 -1.37
CA ALA A 89 4.20 -13.49 -2.70
C ALA A 89 4.45 -14.75 -3.54
N VAL A 90 4.18 -14.67 -4.85
CA VAL A 90 4.51 -15.72 -5.82
C VAL A 90 5.74 -15.29 -6.61
N LEU A 91 6.76 -16.14 -6.66
CA LEU A 91 8.08 -15.80 -7.18
C LEU A 91 8.64 -16.90 -8.07
N CYS A 92 9.51 -16.52 -9.01
CA CYS A 92 10.31 -17.47 -9.78
C CYS A 92 11.45 -18.01 -8.90
N GLN A 93 12.05 -19.13 -9.30
CA GLN A 93 13.12 -19.78 -8.53
C GLN A 93 14.27 -18.84 -8.14
N GLU A 94 14.75 -18.00 -9.07
CA GLU A 94 15.85 -17.07 -8.79
C GLU A 94 15.49 -16.04 -7.72
N HIS A 95 14.30 -15.44 -7.79
CA HIS A 95 13.89 -14.46 -6.77
C HIS A 95 13.57 -15.15 -5.45
N THR A 96 12.99 -16.35 -5.46
CA THR A 96 12.79 -17.13 -4.23
C THR A 96 14.10 -17.45 -3.51
N ASP A 97 15.20 -17.64 -4.25
CA ASP A 97 16.54 -17.88 -3.67
C ASP A 97 17.15 -16.62 -3.03
N ASP A 98 16.80 -15.44 -3.57
CA ASP A 98 17.22 -14.13 -3.05
C ASP A 98 16.33 -13.66 -1.88
N GLU A 99 15.09 -14.17 -1.77
CA GLU A 99 14.20 -13.83 -0.65
C GLU A 99 14.77 -14.35 0.68
N SER A 100 14.77 -13.48 1.67
CA SER A 100 15.16 -13.78 3.03
C SER A 100 14.07 -13.33 4.00
N PRO A 101 13.90 -14.04 5.13
CA PRO A 101 12.97 -13.63 6.17
C PRO A 101 13.32 -12.22 6.66
N THR A 102 12.37 -11.30 6.52
CA THR A 102 12.62 -9.86 6.73
C THR A 102 12.48 -9.45 8.19
N ASN A 103 11.67 -10.18 8.97
CA ASN A 103 11.27 -9.80 10.33
C ASN A 103 11.81 -10.76 11.41
N LEU A 104 13.00 -11.35 11.21
CA LEU A 104 13.61 -12.25 12.19
C LEU A 104 13.89 -11.59 13.56
N ASP A 105 14.19 -10.28 13.56
CA ASP A 105 14.48 -9.53 14.80
C ASP A 105 13.23 -9.38 15.68
N LEU A 106 12.05 -9.43 15.05
CA LEU A 106 10.73 -9.38 15.70
C LEU A 106 10.06 -10.76 15.72
N ALA A 107 10.84 -11.85 15.64
CA ALA A 107 10.30 -13.20 15.70
C ALA A 107 9.58 -13.43 17.04
N TYR A 108 8.36 -13.94 16.95
CA TYR A 108 7.48 -14.27 18.06
C TYR A 108 7.13 -15.76 18.01
N GLU A 109 6.36 -16.29 18.97
CA GLU A 109 6.14 -17.75 19.08
C GLU A 109 5.55 -18.39 17.81
N ASP A 110 4.81 -17.58 17.06
CA ASP A 110 3.99 -17.96 15.92
C ASP A 110 4.58 -17.45 14.58
N TYR A 111 5.84 -16.99 14.60
CA TYR A 111 6.56 -16.54 13.41
C TYR A 111 6.77 -17.70 12.43
N VAL A 112 6.44 -17.48 11.16
CA VAL A 112 6.56 -18.50 10.11
C VAL A 112 7.12 -17.88 8.85
N PHE A 113 8.17 -18.48 8.30
CA PHE A 113 8.62 -18.24 6.94
C PHE A 113 8.56 -19.56 6.17
N ARG A 114 7.73 -19.63 5.13
CA ARG A 114 7.49 -20.86 4.38
C ARG A 114 7.56 -20.62 2.87
N VAL A 115 8.37 -21.43 2.20
CA VAL A 115 8.41 -21.52 0.74
C VAL A 115 7.72 -22.81 0.32
N THR A 116 6.72 -22.69 -0.55
CA THR A 116 5.96 -23.84 -1.07
C THR A 116 5.98 -23.82 -2.61
N PRO A 117 6.21 -24.96 -3.28
CA PRO A 117 6.10 -25.03 -4.73
C PRO A 117 4.64 -24.82 -5.15
N LEU A 118 4.44 -24.06 -6.22
CA LEU A 118 3.13 -23.94 -6.86
C LEU A 118 2.86 -25.19 -7.70
N PRO A 119 1.61 -25.67 -7.77
CA PRO A 119 1.25 -26.75 -8.67
C PRO A 119 1.56 -26.29 -10.10
N SER A 120 2.42 -27.03 -10.79
CA SER A 120 2.59 -26.85 -12.23
C SER A 120 1.23 -27.16 -12.87
N MET A 121 0.89 -26.40 -13.91
CA MET A 121 -0.40 -26.47 -14.62
C MET A 121 -0.65 -27.84 -15.32
N SER A 122 0.14 -28.87 -15.00
CA SER A 122 0.09 -30.23 -15.51
C SER A 122 -0.64 -31.22 -14.58
N GLU A 123 -1.06 -30.82 -13.37
CA GLU A 123 -1.67 -31.74 -12.39
C GLU A 123 -3.13 -31.39 -12.02
N THR A 124 -3.87 -30.69 -12.88
CA THR A 124 -5.30 -30.38 -12.64
C THR A 124 -6.25 -30.93 -13.72
N ASP A 125 -5.79 -31.90 -14.52
CA ASP A 125 -6.62 -32.62 -15.50
C ASP A 125 -6.47 -34.13 -15.30
N THR A 126 -7.09 -34.69 -14.25
CA THR A 126 -7.54 -36.09 -14.15
C THR A 126 -8.25 -36.28 -12.80
N ALA A 127 -9.58 -36.19 -12.79
CA ALA A 127 -10.44 -36.83 -11.80
C ALA A 127 -11.77 -37.20 -12.47
#